data_AF-A0A834DT58-F1
#
_entry.id   AF-A0A834DT58-F1
#
_cell.length_a   1.000
_cell.length_b   1.000
_cell.length_c   1.000
_cell.angle_alpha   90.00
_cell.angle_beta   90.00
_cell.angle_gamma   90.00
#
_symmetry.space_group_name_H-M   'P 1'
#
loop_
_entity.id
_entity.type
_entity.pdbx_description
1 polymer ?
#
loop_
_entity_poly.entity_id
_entity_poly.type
_entity_poly.pdbx_seq_one_letter_code
_entity_poly.pdbx_strand_id
1 'polypeptide(L)'
;MPDPITAREIIWLPFMETELHCDEKTIIIGHSSGAIAAMRYAETHRVYAIVLVSAYTSDLGDENERASGYFNRPWQWEKIKANCPHIVQFGSTDDPFLPWKEQQEVADRLEAKLYRFTDRGHFQNMDFPELINVVKSMLKVPAQAQ
;
A
#
# COMPACT_ATOMS: atom_id res chain seq x y z
N MET A 1 -10.37 0.09 11.93
CA MET A 1 -9.17 0.94 12.03
C MET A 1 -9.37 2.01 13.10
N PRO A 2 -8.31 2.43 13.82
CA PRO A 2 -8.40 3.28 15.02
C PRO A 2 -8.85 4.73 14.75
N ASP A 3 -8.73 5.21 13.51
CA ASP A 3 -9.20 6.53 13.06
C ASP A 3 -9.78 6.37 11.65
N PRO A 4 -11.01 5.82 11.52
CA PRO A 4 -11.53 5.34 10.24
C PRO A 4 -11.98 6.44 9.28
N ILE A 5 -12.04 7.69 9.73
CA ILE A 5 -12.52 8.84 8.93
C ILE A 5 -11.34 9.57 8.27
N THR A 6 -10.36 10.00 9.06
CA THR A 6 -9.23 10.82 8.55
C THR A 6 -7.96 10.00 8.34
N ALA A 7 -7.92 8.76 8.84
CA ALA A 7 -6.80 7.85 8.68
C ALA A 7 -5.44 8.43 9.13
N ARG A 8 -5.40 9.25 10.18
CA ARG A 8 -4.21 10.04 10.52
C ARG A 8 -2.97 9.18 10.73
N GLU A 9 -1.89 9.59 10.09
CA GLU A 9 -0.58 8.93 10.16
C GLU A 9 -0.12 8.70 11.59
N ILE A 10 -0.21 9.73 12.43
CA ILE A 10 0.22 9.71 13.84
C ILE A 10 -0.59 8.72 14.70
N ILE A 11 -1.72 8.22 14.20
CA ILE A 11 -2.52 7.20 14.88
C ILE A 11 -2.32 5.84 14.24
N TRP A 12 -2.37 5.78 12.91
CA TRP A 12 -2.35 4.51 12.17
C TRP A 12 -0.98 3.84 12.22
N LEU A 13 0.13 4.57 12.07
CA LEU A 13 1.46 3.96 12.09
C LEU A 13 1.79 3.32 13.45
N PRO A 14 1.58 3.99 14.60
CA PRO A 14 1.73 3.34 15.90
C PRO A 14 0.80 2.14 16.08
N PHE A 15 -0.45 2.21 15.62
CA PHE A 15 -1.38 1.09 15.70
C PHE A 15 -0.95 -0.10 14.84
N MET A 16 -0.39 0.14 13.66
CA MET A 16 0.20 -0.91 12.82
C MET A 16 1.34 -1.63 13.55
N GLU A 17 2.18 -0.88 14.26
CA GLU A 17 3.30 -1.43 15.03
C GLU A 17 2.82 -2.20 16.27
N THR A 18 1.99 -1.58 17.12
CA THR A 18 1.69 -2.12 18.45
C THR A 18 0.52 -3.09 18.48
N GLU A 19 -0.53 -2.83 17.69
CA GLU A 19 -1.79 -3.61 17.75
C GLU A 19 -1.90 -4.63 16.60
N LEU A 20 -1.38 -4.28 15.42
CA LEU A 20 -1.32 -5.20 14.27
C LEU A 20 -0.01 -5.99 14.20
N HIS A 21 0.97 -5.64 15.03
CA HIS A 21 2.28 -6.30 15.12
C HIS A 21 2.99 -6.41 13.76
N CYS A 22 2.90 -5.35 12.94
CA CYS A 22 3.52 -5.32 11.62
C CYS A 22 5.05 -5.35 11.75
N ASP A 23 5.67 -6.43 11.26
CA ASP A 23 7.11 -6.69 11.37
C ASP A 23 7.73 -7.22 10.06
N GLU A 24 9.00 -7.60 10.12
CA GLU A 24 9.76 -8.13 8.98
C GLU A 24 9.24 -9.46 8.42
N LYS A 25 8.25 -10.10 9.06
CA LYS A 25 7.59 -11.33 8.62
C LYS A 25 6.15 -11.08 8.15
N THR A 26 5.72 -9.83 8.15
CA THR A 26 4.34 -9.45 7.84
C THR A 26 4.17 -9.07 6.37
N ILE A 27 3.12 -9.63 5.73
CA ILE A 27 2.57 -9.11 4.47
C ILE A 27 1.51 -8.07 4.82
N ILE A 28 1.78 -6.79 4.56
CA ILE A 28 0.79 -5.73 4.78
C ILE A 28 -0.05 -5.57 3.53
N ILE A 29 -1.37 -5.74 3.65
CA ILE A 29 -2.32 -5.48 2.56
C ILE A 29 -3.00 -4.15 2.87
N GLY A 30 -2.62 -3.11 2.15
CA GLY A 30 -3.16 -1.76 2.30
C GLY A 30 -4.10 -1.41 1.15
N HIS A 31 -5.32 -0.97 1.46
CA HIS A 31 -6.28 -0.45 0.49
C HIS A 31 -6.47 1.05 0.67
N SER A 32 -6.40 1.83 -0.42
CA SER A 32 -6.59 3.28 -0.42
C SER A 32 -5.70 3.95 0.64
N SER A 33 -6.26 4.67 1.63
CA SER A 33 -5.48 5.26 2.74
C SER A 33 -4.63 4.23 3.50
N GLY A 34 -5.04 2.96 3.56
CA GLY A 34 -4.23 1.87 4.11
C GLY A 34 -3.00 1.53 3.26
N ALA A 35 -3.06 1.73 1.93
CA ALA A 35 -1.88 1.61 1.06
C ALA A 35 -0.88 2.73 1.33
N ILE A 36 -1.38 3.95 1.56
CA ILE A 36 -0.59 5.12 1.94
C ILE A 36 0.11 4.90 3.29
N ALA A 37 -0.64 4.39 4.28
CA ALA A 37 -0.11 4.02 5.59
C ALA A 37 0.98 2.94 5.48
N ALA A 38 0.76 1.90 4.67
CA ALA A 38 1.75 0.84 4.42
C ALA A 38 3.05 1.40 3.79
N MET A 39 2.93 2.30 2.82
CA MET A 39 4.10 2.96 2.21
C MET A 39 4.85 3.82 3.23
N ARG A 40 4.17 4.63 4.05
CA ARG A 40 4.84 5.44 5.08
C ARG A 40 5.46 4.60 6.19
N TYR A 41 4.80 3.53 6.60
CA TYR A 41 5.34 2.57 7.56
C TYR A 41 6.67 1.98 7.07
N ALA A 42 6.71 1.56 5.80
CA ALA A 42 7.89 1.01 5.16
C ALA A 42 9.05 2.03 4.95
N GLU A 43 8.85 3.33 5.12
CA GLU A 43 9.96 4.30 5.13
C GLU A 43 10.92 4.09 6.31
N THR A 44 10.43 3.51 7.40
CA THR A 44 11.15 3.38 8.68
C THR A 44 11.18 1.97 9.25
N HIS A 45 10.29 1.08 8.82
CA HIS A 45 10.16 -0.29 9.32
C HIS A 45 10.40 -1.31 8.21
N ARG A 46 11.11 -2.38 8.55
CA ARG A 46 11.27 -3.53 7.65
C ARG A 46 10.00 -4.36 7.67
N VAL A 47 9.53 -4.76 6.50
CA VAL A 47 8.35 -5.62 6.32
C VAL A 47 8.63 -6.66 5.26
N TYR A 48 7.97 -7.83 5.34
CA TYR A 48 8.22 -8.89 4.37
C TYR A 48 7.71 -8.48 2.98
N ALA A 49 6.48 -7.96 2.91
CA ALA A 49 5.89 -7.46 1.69
C ALA A 49 4.84 -6.38 1.96
N ILE A 50 4.60 -5.52 0.96
CA ILE A 50 3.41 -4.67 0.92
C ILE A 50 2.63 -4.97 -0.37
N VAL A 51 1.32 -5.16 -0.22
CA VAL A 51 0.36 -5.26 -1.31
C VAL A 51 -0.51 -4.02 -1.28
N LEU A 52 -0.34 -3.17 -2.28
CA LEU A 52 -0.94 -1.85 -2.38
C LEU A 52 -2.14 -1.90 -3.32
N VAL A 53 -3.35 -1.69 -2.82
CA VAL A 53 -4.58 -1.65 -3.62
C VAL A 53 -5.05 -0.20 -3.70
N SER A 54 -5.15 0.37 -4.90
CA SER A 54 -5.51 1.78 -5.11
C SER A 54 -4.57 2.74 -4.35
N ALA A 55 -3.26 2.64 -4.57
CA ALA A 55 -2.27 3.58 -4.02
C ALA A 55 -2.11 4.84 -4.87
N TYR A 56 -1.77 5.95 -4.24
CA TYR A 56 -1.66 7.28 -4.84
C TYR A 56 -0.60 8.12 -4.11
N THR A 57 -0.32 9.35 -4.57
CA THR A 57 0.88 10.11 -4.16
C THR A 57 0.59 11.48 -3.57
N SER A 58 -0.60 12.05 -3.75
CA SER A 58 -0.95 13.38 -3.23
C SER A 58 -2.22 13.38 -2.38
N ASP A 59 -2.53 14.52 -1.75
CA ASP A 59 -3.82 14.72 -1.07
C ASP A 59 -4.99 14.97 -2.03
N LEU A 60 -4.74 14.98 -3.35
CA LEU A 60 -5.73 15.21 -4.42
C LEU A 60 -6.50 16.55 -4.29
N GLY A 61 -5.98 17.50 -3.49
CA GLY A 61 -6.70 18.72 -3.14
C GLY A 61 -7.85 18.52 -2.15
N ASP A 62 -7.97 17.34 -1.54
CA ASP A 62 -8.97 17.01 -0.52
C ASP A 62 -8.48 17.38 0.89
N GLU A 63 -9.32 18.05 1.67
CA GLU A 63 -8.93 18.54 3.00
C GLU A 63 -8.79 17.41 4.03
N ASN A 64 -9.56 16.33 3.91
CA ASN A 64 -9.47 15.19 4.82
C ASN A 64 -8.21 14.37 4.52
N GLU A 65 -7.88 14.17 3.24
CA GLU A 65 -6.61 13.57 2.82
C GLU A 65 -5.42 14.40 3.30
N ARG A 66 -5.47 15.73 3.17
CA ARG A 66 -4.43 16.62 3.71
C ARG A 66 -4.32 16.52 5.24
N ALA A 67 -5.46 16.43 5.94
CA ALA A 67 -5.52 16.29 7.39
C ALA A 67 -5.00 14.94 7.90
N SER A 68 -4.92 13.90 7.05
CA SER A 68 -4.30 12.62 7.39
C SER A 68 -2.81 12.78 7.77
N GLY A 69 -2.14 13.79 7.21
CA GLY A 69 -0.72 14.06 7.40
C GLY A 69 0.20 13.26 6.48
N TYR A 70 -0.31 12.34 5.66
CA TYR A 70 0.54 11.48 4.81
C TYR A 70 1.25 12.21 3.68
N PHE A 71 0.73 13.34 3.19
CA PHE A 71 1.20 13.99 1.96
C PHE A 71 1.97 15.30 2.22
N ASN A 72 2.26 15.61 3.48
CA ASN A 72 2.93 16.87 3.89
C ASN A 72 4.45 16.90 3.66
N ARG A 73 5.04 15.81 3.13
CA ARG A 73 6.46 15.74 2.73
C ARG A 73 6.67 14.78 1.57
N PRO A 74 7.79 14.88 0.84
CA PRO A 74 8.10 13.92 -0.23
C PRO A 74 8.12 12.47 0.24
N TRP A 75 7.82 11.57 -0.68
CA TRP A 75 7.93 10.12 -0.48
C TRP A 75 9.39 9.67 -0.49
N GLN A 76 9.77 8.84 0.48
CA GLN A 76 11.13 8.30 0.61
C GLN A 76 11.26 6.96 -0.13
N TRP A 77 11.02 6.96 -1.44
CA TRP A 77 10.93 5.76 -2.29
C TRP A 77 12.07 4.74 -2.08
N GLU A 78 13.31 5.22 -2.04
CA GLU A 78 14.48 4.34 -1.85
C GLU A 78 14.50 3.67 -0.47
N LYS A 79 13.98 4.32 0.57
CA LYS A 79 13.84 3.70 1.89
C LYS A 79 12.76 2.62 1.89
N ILE A 80 11.62 2.90 1.25
CA ILE A 80 10.53 1.92 1.11
C ILE A 80 11.05 0.67 0.41
N LYS A 81 11.74 0.83 -0.73
CA LYS A 81 12.35 -0.29 -1.46
C LYS A 81 13.40 -1.03 -0.63
N ALA A 82 14.24 -0.33 0.13
CA ALA A 82 15.27 -0.95 0.97
C ALA A 82 14.68 -1.76 2.16
N ASN A 83 13.52 -1.35 2.65
CA ASN A 83 12.86 -1.97 3.80
C ASN A 83 11.81 -3.02 3.42
N CYS A 84 11.35 -3.03 2.17
CA CYS A 84 10.32 -3.95 1.67
C CYS A 84 10.78 -4.60 0.36
N PRO A 85 11.27 -5.86 0.40
CA PRO A 85 11.80 -6.54 -0.79
C PRO A 85 10.70 -6.97 -1.79
N HIS A 86 9.43 -6.97 -1.37
CA HIS A 86 8.31 -7.45 -2.17
C HIS A 86 7.18 -6.42 -2.19
N ILE A 87 7.09 -5.68 -3.29
CA ILE A 87 6.06 -4.66 -3.49
C ILE A 87 5.17 -5.08 -4.66
N VAL A 88 3.89 -5.27 -4.40
CA VAL A 88 2.87 -5.54 -5.41
C VAL A 88 1.83 -4.44 -5.37
N GLN A 89 1.37 -4.00 -6.54
CA GLN A 89 0.31 -3.01 -6.63
C GLN A 89 -0.85 -3.52 -7.49
N PHE A 90 -2.06 -3.29 -7.03
CA PHE A 90 -3.29 -3.41 -7.80
C PHE A 90 -3.83 -2.01 -8.05
N GLY A 91 -4.04 -1.67 -9.32
CA GLY A 91 -4.56 -0.37 -9.72
C GLY A 91 -5.57 -0.53 -10.85
N SER A 92 -6.53 0.39 -10.92
CA SER A 92 -7.55 0.42 -11.97
C SER A 92 -7.61 1.78 -12.64
N THR A 93 -7.70 1.80 -13.97
CA THR A 93 -7.75 3.05 -14.74
C THR A 93 -9.10 3.76 -14.67
N ASP A 94 -10.14 3.04 -14.26
CA ASP A 94 -11.51 3.53 -14.05
C ASP A 94 -11.81 3.86 -12.58
N ASP A 95 -10.78 3.95 -11.73
CA ASP A 95 -10.93 4.40 -10.34
C ASP A 95 -11.55 5.82 -10.31
N PRO A 96 -12.74 6.00 -9.73
CA PRO A 96 -13.43 7.28 -9.75
C PRO A 96 -12.84 8.30 -8.76
N PHE A 97 -11.99 7.86 -7.83
CA PHE A 97 -11.37 8.72 -6.82
C PHE A 97 -9.93 9.08 -7.19
N LEU A 98 -9.20 8.13 -7.79
CA LEU A 98 -7.76 8.25 -7.98
C LEU A 98 -7.37 8.42 -9.45
N PRO A 99 -6.60 9.47 -9.80
CA PRO A 99 -6.06 9.59 -11.15
C PRO A 99 -5.07 8.45 -11.43
N TRP A 100 -5.22 7.79 -12.58
CA TRP A 100 -4.31 6.71 -13.01
C TRP A 100 -2.83 7.13 -12.96
N LYS A 101 -2.54 8.42 -13.20
CA LYS A 101 -1.19 8.97 -13.16
C LYS A 101 -0.51 8.76 -11.79
N GLU A 102 -1.22 8.97 -10.69
CA GLU A 102 -0.65 8.78 -9.36
C GLU A 102 -0.49 7.29 -9.02
N GLN A 103 -1.44 6.45 -9.43
CA GLN A 103 -1.29 5.00 -9.31
C GLN A 103 -0.05 4.50 -10.07
N GLN A 104 0.14 4.98 -11.30
CA GLN A 104 1.32 4.64 -12.12
C GLN A 104 2.61 5.18 -11.48
N GLU A 105 2.59 6.38 -10.90
CA GLU A 105 3.75 6.93 -10.20
C GLU A 105 4.18 6.03 -9.03
N VAL A 106 3.27 5.55 -8.19
CA VAL A 106 3.60 4.62 -7.11
C VAL A 106 4.28 3.37 -7.67
N ALA A 107 3.70 2.79 -8.72
CA ALA A 107 4.23 1.57 -9.33
C ALA A 107 5.64 1.77 -9.90
N ASP A 108 5.86 2.87 -10.62
CA ASP A 108 7.13 3.20 -11.26
C ASP A 108 8.22 3.51 -10.23
N ARG A 109 7.90 4.32 -9.20
CA ARG A 109 8.87 4.77 -8.20
C ARG A 109 9.26 3.69 -7.21
N LEU A 110 8.35 2.77 -6.91
CA LEU A 110 8.61 1.61 -6.06
C LEU A 110 9.08 0.37 -6.84
N GLU A 111 9.12 0.44 -8.17
CA GLU A 111 9.39 -0.72 -9.03
C GLU A 111 8.47 -1.90 -8.67
N ALA A 112 7.21 -1.58 -8.34
CA ALA A 112 6.23 -2.54 -7.87
C ALA A 112 5.78 -3.46 -9.01
N LYS A 113 5.49 -4.71 -8.67
CA LYS A 113 4.78 -5.60 -9.61
C LYS A 113 3.33 -5.11 -9.76
N LEU A 114 3.04 -4.41 -10.86
CA LEU A 114 1.74 -3.81 -11.12
C LEU A 114 0.77 -4.79 -11.79
N TYR A 115 -0.40 -4.97 -11.17
CA TYR A 115 -1.59 -5.58 -11.74
C TYR A 115 -2.57 -4.45 -12.11
N ARG A 116 -2.56 -4.10 -13.40
CA ARG A 116 -3.42 -3.05 -13.97
C ARG A 116 -4.76 -3.63 -14.41
N PHE A 117 -5.83 -2.99 -13.98
CA PHE A 117 -7.20 -3.25 -14.40
C PHE A 117 -7.80 -2.02 -15.09
N THR A 118 -8.94 -2.23 -15.75
CA THR A 118 -9.68 -1.16 -16.44
C THR A 118 -11.16 -1.12 -16.03
N ASP A 119 -11.55 -1.97 -15.09
CA ASP A 119 -12.93 -2.35 -14.78
C ASP A 119 -13.14 -2.71 -13.29
N ARG A 120 -12.19 -2.32 -12.41
CA ARG A 120 -12.24 -2.63 -10.97
C ARG A 120 -12.54 -1.41 -10.11
N GLY A 121 -12.72 -0.23 -10.70
CA GLY A 121 -12.96 1.02 -9.98
C GLY A 121 -11.98 1.20 -8.81
N HIS A 122 -12.52 1.48 -7.63
CA HIS A 122 -11.73 1.63 -6.39
C HIS A 122 -11.60 0.32 -5.58
N PHE A 123 -11.80 -0.84 -6.21
CA PHE A 123 -11.72 -2.17 -5.57
C PHE A 123 -12.67 -2.33 -4.37
N GLN A 124 -13.90 -1.84 -4.48
CA GLN A 124 -14.93 -1.91 -3.42
C GLN A 124 -15.82 -3.17 -3.50
N ASN A 125 -15.53 -4.08 -4.43
CA ASN A 125 -16.22 -5.36 -4.53
C ASN A 125 -15.91 -6.25 -3.32
N MET A 126 -16.84 -7.13 -2.98
CA MET A 126 -16.70 -8.06 -1.85
C MET A 126 -15.64 -9.15 -2.07
N ASP A 127 -15.38 -9.51 -3.34
CA ASP A 127 -14.47 -10.58 -3.71
C ASP A 127 -13.23 -10.03 -4.43
N PHE A 128 -12.06 -10.55 -4.06
CA PHE A 128 -10.79 -10.22 -4.71
C PHE A 128 -9.87 -11.44 -4.87
N PRO A 129 -10.22 -12.41 -5.74
CA PRO A 129 -9.48 -13.66 -5.88
C PRO A 129 -8.04 -13.45 -6.39
N GLU A 130 -7.76 -12.43 -7.19
CA GLU A 130 -6.42 -12.11 -7.68
C GLU A 130 -5.48 -11.73 -6.53
N LEU A 131 -5.96 -10.97 -5.54
CA LEU A 131 -5.22 -10.66 -4.32
C LEU A 131 -4.84 -11.93 -3.56
N ILE A 132 -5.78 -12.86 -3.37
CA ILE A 132 -5.53 -14.13 -2.68
C ILE A 132 -4.47 -14.95 -3.41
N ASN A 133 -4.52 -14.99 -4.74
CA ASN A 133 -3.53 -15.70 -5.55
C ASN A 133 -2.13 -15.09 -5.40
N VAL A 134 -2.04 -13.76 -5.37
CA VAL A 134 -0.78 -13.05 -5.13
C VAL A 134 -0.23 -13.40 -3.75
N VAL A 135 -1.02 -13.26 -2.69
CA VAL A 135 -0.57 -13.57 -1.32
C VAL A 135 -0.12 -15.03 -1.23
N LYS A 136 -0.88 -15.98 -1.77
CA LYS A 136 -0.48 -17.40 -1.80
C LYS A 136 0.84 -17.64 -2.55
N SER A 137 1.13 -16.86 -3.60
CA SER A 137 2.40 -16.97 -4.31
C SER A 137 3.60 -16.51 -3.48
N MET A 138 3.40 -15.51 -2.60
CA MET A 138 4.43 -15.03 -1.67
C MET A 138 4.73 -16.05 -0.55
N LEU A 139 3.73 -16.81 -0.10
CA LEU A 139 3.90 -17.81 0.95
C LEU A 139 4.63 -19.09 0.49
N LYS A 140 4.78 -19.29 -0.82
CA LYS A 140 5.55 -20.41 -1.36
C LYS A 140 7.03 -20.10 -1.21
N VAL A 141 7.57 -20.39 -0.02
CA VAL A 141 9.02 -20.34 0.25
C VAL A 141 9.74 -21.14 -0.84
N PRO A 142 10.78 -20.60 -1.52
CA PRO A 142 11.65 -21.42 -2.34
C PRO A 142 12.19 -22.51 -1.42
N ALA A 143 12.04 -23.79 -1.80
CA ALA A 143 12.74 -24.86 -1.11
C ALA A 143 14.20 -24.44 -0.95
N GLN A 144 14.70 -24.39 0.29
CA GLN A 144 16.09 -24.08 0.56
C GLN A 144 16.92 -24.97 -0.37
N ALA A 145 17.71 -24.35 -1.25
CA ALA A 145 18.71 -25.07 -2.01
C ALA A 145 19.62 -25.74 -0.98
N GLN A 146 19.64 -27.08 -1.02
CA GLN A 146 20.54 -27.92 -0.23
C GLN A 146 22.00 -27.59 -0.54
#